data_AF-A0A381WWS6-F1
#
_entry.id   AF-A0A381WWS6-F1
#
_cell.length_a   1.000
_cell.length_b   1.000
_cell.length_c   1.000
_cell.angle_alpha   90.00
_cell.angle_beta   90.00
_cell.angle_gamma   90.00
#
_symmetry.space_group_name_H-M   'P 1'
#
loop_
_entity.id
_entity.type
_entity.pdbx_description
1 polymer ?
#
loop_
_entity_poly.entity_id
_entity_poly.type
_entity_poly.pdbx_seq_one_letter_code
_entity_poly.pdbx_strand_id
1 'polypeptide(L)' 'MDLSELLQECGAVQFGDFRLTSGRRSKFYVNLKLAATQPVILEQITAD' A
#
# COMPACT_ATOMS: atom_id res chain seq x y z
N MET A 1 14.74 -6.88 0.00
CA MET A 1 13.47 -6.28 0.44
C MET A 1 12.41 -6.75 -0.53
N ASP A 2 11.33 -7.36 -0.05
CA ASP A 2 10.25 -7.78 -0.93
C ASP A 2 9.26 -6.61 -1.18
N LEU A 3 8.31 -6.80 -2.11
CA LEU A 3 7.33 -5.76 -2.41
C LEU A 3 6.49 -5.38 -1.18
N SER A 4 6.21 -6.33 -0.29
CA SER A 4 5.38 -6.06 0.89
C SER A 4 6.10 -5.15 1.90
N GLU A 5 7.41 -5.35 2.07
CA GLU A 5 8.27 -4.50 2.89
C GLU A 5 8.37 -3.09 2.29
N LEU A 6 8.61 -2.97 0.97
CA LEU A 6 8.64 -1.68 0.27
C LEU A 6 7.33 -0.90 0.44
N LEU A 7 6.19 -1.58 0.34
CA LEU A 7 4.87 -0.96 0.49
C LEU A 7 4.59 -0.51 1.94
N GLN A 8 5.13 -1.21 2.93
CA GLN A 8 5.04 -0.78 4.33
C GLN A 8 5.95 0.42 4.61
N GLU A 9 7.20 0.37 4.16
CA GLU A 9 8.18 1.44 4.38
C GLU A 9 7.78 2.76 3.71
N CYS A 10 7.21 2.71 2.50
CA CYS A 10 6.72 3.91 1.84
C CYS A 10 5.39 4.44 2.41
N GLY A 11 4.80 3.77 3.40
CA GLY A 11 3.53 4.16 4.02
C GLY A 11 2.31 3.85 3.16
N ALA A 12 2.46 3.09 2.07
CA ALA A 12 1.33 2.63 1.27
C ALA A 12 0.46 1.64 2.05
N VAL A 13 1.01 0.89 3.02
CA VAL A 13 0.25 0.06 3.95
C VAL A 13 0.16 0.74 5.31
N GLN A 14 -1.06 0.95 5.79
CA GLN A 14 -1.34 1.59 7.08
C GLN A 14 -2.19 0.67 7.95
N PHE A 15 -1.82 0.52 9.22
CA PHE A 15 -2.58 -0.26 10.21
C PHE A 15 -3.38 0.66 11.14
N GLY A 16 -4.60 0.27 11.49
CA GLY A 16 -5.51 1.12 12.25
C GLY A 16 -6.95 0.60 12.27
N ASP A 17 -7.93 1.47 12.48
CA ASP A 17 -9.35 1.16 12.28
C ASP A 17 -9.90 2.04 11.17
N PHE A 18 -10.12 1.43 10.00
CA PHE A 18 -10.56 2.14 8.81
C PHE A 18 -11.99 1.75 8.45
N ARG A 19 -12.78 2.72 7.99
CA ARG A 19 -14.06 2.47 7.33
C ARG A 19 -13.85 2.54 5.82
N LEU A 20 -14.02 1.42 5.14
CA LEU A 20 -13.86 1.32 3.69
C LEU A 20 -15.05 1.97 2.97
N THR A 21 -14.90 2.21 1.67
CA THR A 21 -15.98 2.71 0.79
C THR A 21 -17.21 1.78 0.77
N SER A 22 -17.02 0.48 1.02
CA SER A 22 -18.11 -0.50 1.19
C SER A 22 -18.86 -0.37 2.52
N GLY A 23 -18.43 0.52 3.42
CA GLY A 23 -18.97 0.67 4.77
C GLY A 23 -18.43 -0.34 5.79
N ARG A 24 -17.70 -1.38 5.36
CA ARG A 24 -17.04 -2.36 6.25
C ARG A 24 -15.87 -1.73 7.01
N ARG A 25 -15.58 -2.28 8.19
CA ARG A 25 -14.36 -1.97 8.94
C ARG A 25 -13.20 -2.85 8.48
N SER A 26 -12.00 -2.29 8.46
CA SER A 26 -10.75 -2.99 8.15
C SER A 26 -9.67 -2.57 9.13
N LYS A 27 -8.79 -3.51 9.49
CA LYS A 27 -7.61 -3.24 10.33
C LYS A 27 -6.42 -2.66 9.57
N PHE A 28 -6.56 -2.56 8.25
CA PHE A 28 -5.54 -2.01 7.38
C PHE A 28 -6.18 -1.25 6.22
N TYR A 29 -5.41 -0.30 5.68
CA TYR A 29 -5.72 0.44 4.47
C TYR A 29 -4.49 0.44 3.55
N VAL A 30 -4.72 0.28 2.24
CA VAL A 30 -3.65 0.28 1.24
C VAL A 30 -3.84 1.46 0.30
N ASN A 31 -2.90 2.40 0.32
CA ASN A 31 -2.86 3.59 -0.52
C ASN A 31 -1.80 3.44 -1.64
N LEU A 32 -2.17 2.77 -2.73
CA LEU A 32 -1.26 2.54 -3.85
C LEU A 32 -0.82 3.84 -4.56
N LYS A 33 -1.59 4.93 -4.41
CA LYS A 33 -1.22 6.23 -5.00
C LYS A 33 0.11 6.75 -4.45
N LEU A 34 0.43 6.42 -3.20
CA LEU A 34 1.70 6.80 -2.56
C LEU A 34 2.86 5.94 -3.08
N ALA A 35 2.64 4.64 -3.27
CA ALA A 35 3.65 3.76 -3.87
C ALA A 35 3.99 4.17 -5.31
N ALA A 36 2.98 4.58 -6.08
CA ALA A 36 3.15 5.00 -7.48
C ALA A 36 3.96 6.29 -7.66
N THR A 37 4.21 7.07 -6.60
CA THR A 37 5.11 8.25 -6.70
C THR A 37 6.59 7.87 -6.63
N GLN A 38 6.92 6.61 -6.35
CA GLN A 38 8.29 6.11 -6.25
C GLN A 38 8.59 5.17 -7.43
N PRO A 39 9.43 5.56 -8.40
CA PRO A 39 9.70 4.76 -9.60
C PRO A 39 10.14 3.32 -9.31
N VAL A 40 11.03 3.14 -8.32
CA VAL A 40 11.53 1.81 -7.93
C VAL A 40 10.40 0.90 -7.42
N ILE A 41 9.47 1.43 -6.62
CA ILE A 41 8.34 0.65 -6.10
C ILE A 41 7.35 0.36 -7.23
N LEU A 42 7.11 1.33 -8.12
CA LEU A 42 6.24 1.14 -9.28
C LEU A 42 6.75 0.04 -10.20
N GLU A 43 8.06 0.00 -10.48
CA GLU A 43 8.68 -1.07 -11.26
C GLU A 43 8.46 -2.45 -10.62
N GLN A 44 8.62 -2.55 -9.29
CA GLN A 44 8.38 -3.80 -8.55
C GLN A 44 6.91 -4.24 -8.57
N ILE A 45 5.95 -3.30 -8.60
CA ILE A 45 4.51 -3.62 -8.72
C ILE A 45 4.18 -4.19 -10.11
N THR A 46 4.88 -3.73 -11.14
CA THR A 46 4.63 -4.13 -12.55
C THR A 46 5.53 -5.26 -13.03
N ALA A 47 6.48 -5.71 -12.22
CA ALA A 47 7.34 -6.83 -12.56
C ALA A 47 6.53 -8.14 -12.51
N ASP A 48 6.45 -8.83 -13.66
CA ASP A 48 5.82 -10.15 -13.80
C ASP A 48 6.62 -11.27 -13.11
#